data_AF-A0A1M7M8G5-F1
#
_entry.id   AF-A0A1M7M8G5-F1
#
_cell.length_a   1.000
_cell.length_b   1.000
_cell.length_c   1.000
_cell.angle_alpha   90.00
_cell.angle_beta   90.00
_cell.angle_gamma   90.00
#
_symmetry.space_group_name_H-M   'P 1'
#
loop_
_entity.id
_entity.type
_entity.pdbx_description
1 polymer ?
#
loop_
_entity_poly.entity_id
_entity_poly.type
_entity_poly.pdbx_seq_one_letter_code
_entity_poly.pdbx_strand_id
1 'polypeptide(L)'
;MKRLAIWLGLAGLGLTTFLIGLVCYFPAAAVIPRLSLFIPSHIQLDWQGIGGTLLDGRVQRLEIAIGNGWPIGVGPIGWHIESPGRLQLALGAPQTAWQLSVQPELGRLAWQVKGGSLAVLDARATPLALQHPLTGRFSGRLQFWTGGGKCLSSQGSLTSPALGMQLPDPVPLGEGLLQLSCDGADAPNWQLALKDGQQLDLALSNEGTQAVLVRGYLSPEHPLTPYWQLLGPDAGSGDIKVRMLP
;
A
#
# COMPACT_ATOMS: atom_id res chain seq x y z
N MET A 1 23.42 48.94 -15.01
CA MET A 1 22.17 48.19 -14.76
C MET A 1 22.21 46.74 -15.25
N LYS A 2 22.52 46.43 -16.52
CA LYS A 2 22.54 45.03 -17.05
C LYS A 2 23.44 44.04 -16.28
N ARG A 3 24.62 44.46 -15.81
CA ARG A 3 25.53 43.60 -15.04
C ARG A 3 24.98 43.21 -13.66
N LEU A 4 24.25 44.11 -13.00
CA LEU A 4 23.67 43.86 -11.67
C LEU A 4 22.54 42.81 -11.73
N ALA A 5 21.72 42.84 -12.78
CA ALA A 5 20.65 41.87 -13.02
C ALA A 5 21.18 40.45 -13.27
N ILE A 6 22.32 40.32 -13.96
CA ILE A 6 22.96 39.01 -14.21
C ILE A 6 23.51 38.42 -12.91
N TRP A 7 24.17 39.23 -12.06
CA TRP A 7 24.69 38.76 -10.77
C TRP A 7 23.58 38.37 -9.79
N LEU A 8 22.47 39.12 -9.75
CA LEU A 8 21.29 38.75 -8.95
C LEU A 8 20.64 37.46 -9.44
N GLY A 9 20.56 37.23 -10.76
CA GLY A 9 20.04 35.99 -11.33
C GLY A 9 20.92 34.78 -11.00
N LEU A 10 22.25 34.91 -11.09
CA LEU A 10 23.19 33.83 -10.76
C LEU A 10 23.21 33.50 -9.26
N ALA A 11 23.16 34.52 -8.40
CA ALA A 11 23.09 34.33 -6.96
C ALA A 11 21.76 33.66 -6.54
N GLY A 12 20.65 34.06 -7.16
CA GLY A 12 19.34 33.44 -6.96
C GLY A 12 19.34 31.96 -7.38
N LEU A 13 19.86 31.65 -8.57
CA LEU A 13 19.97 30.27 -9.04
C LEU A 13 20.84 29.42 -8.08
N GLY A 14 22.01 29.94 -7.68
CA GLY A 14 22.91 29.26 -6.75
C GLY A 14 22.27 28.97 -5.40
N LEU A 15 21.54 29.94 -4.83
CA LEU A 15 20.81 29.77 -3.57
C LEU A 15 19.70 28.72 -3.72
N THR A 16 18.91 28.76 -4.79
CA THR A 16 17.85 27.79 -5.04
C THR A 16 18.41 26.38 -5.18
N THR A 17 19.47 26.18 -5.98
CA THR A 17 20.12 24.88 -6.12
C THR A 17 20.70 24.38 -4.80
N PHE A 18 21.32 25.26 -4.01
CA PHE A 18 21.83 24.92 -2.68
C PHE A 18 20.71 24.47 -1.73
N LEU A 19 19.60 25.22 -1.67
CA LEU A 19 18.44 24.88 -0.83
C LEU A 19 17.79 23.57 -1.26
N ILE A 20 17.61 23.34 -2.57
CA ILE A 20 17.09 22.07 -3.09
C ILE A 20 18.03 20.92 -2.71
N GLY A 21 19.34 21.10 -2.88
CA GLY A 21 20.34 20.11 -2.46
C GLY A 21 20.22 19.81 -0.97
N LEU A 22 20.14 20.84 -0.13
CA LEU A 22 20.03 20.68 1.32
C LEU A 22 18.77 19.91 1.71
N VAL A 23 17.64 20.13 1.04
CA VAL A 23 16.41 19.37 1.24
C VAL A 23 16.57 17.92 0.76
N CYS A 24 17.07 17.69 -0.45
CA CYS A 24 17.21 16.33 -1.00
C CYS A 24 18.15 15.44 -0.17
N TYR A 25 19.24 16.00 0.33
CA TYR A 25 20.22 15.27 1.15
C TYR A 25 19.93 15.35 2.65
N PHE A 26 18.80 15.92 3.05
CA PHE A 26 18.46 16.01 4.46
C PHE A 26 18.23 14.62 5.05
N PRO A 27 18.66 14.35 6.31
CA PRO A 27 18.46 13.07 6.94
C PRO A 27 16.98 12.70 7.03
N ALA A 28 16.61 11.52 6.49
CA ALA A 28 15.24 11.06 6.46
C ALA A 28 14.62 10.96 7.87
N ALA A 29 15.42 10.51 8.85
CA ALA A 29 15.01 10.35 10.24
C ALA A 29 14.56 11.67 10.90
N ALA A 30 15.03 12.82 10.42
CA ALA A 30 14.64 14.13 10.96
C ALA A 30 13.31 14.65 10.37
N VAL A 31 12.85 14.11 9.25
CA VAL A 31 11.71 14.64 8.48
C VAL A 31 10.53 13.68 8.50
N ILE A 32 10.76 12.39 8.23
CA ILE A 32 9.68 11.40 8.08
C ILE A 32 8.76 11.34 9.30
N PRO A 33 9.26 11.26 10.55
CA PRO A 33 8.37 11.24 11.71
C PRO A 33 7.49 12.48 11.83
N ARG A 34 7.93 13.64 11.31
CA ARG A 34 7.17 14.90 11.33
C ARG A 34 6.08 14.94 10.26
N LEU A 35 6.19 14.12 9.21
CA LEU A 35 5.12 14.01 8.20
C LEU A 35 3.84 13.43 8.80
N SER A 36 3.92 12.73 9.94
CA SER A 36 2.74 12.29 10.71
C SER A 36 1.78 13.44 11.06
N LEU A 37 2.26 14.69 11.15
CA LEU A 37 1.42 15.86 11.43
C LEU A 37 0.40 16.16 10.33
N PHE A 38 0.63 15.69 9.10
CA PHE A 38 -0.29 15.85 7.97
C PHE A 38 -1.26 14.67 7.82
N ILE A 39 -1.13 13.67 8.68
CA ILE A 39 -1.94 12.46 8.63
C ILE A 39 -3.17 12.66 9.53
N PRO A 40 -4.36 12.19 9.12
CA PRO A 40 -5.54 12.24 9.97
C PRO A 40 -5.27 11.61 11.34
N SER A 41 -5.79 12.22 12.41
CA SER A 41 -5.54 11.81 13.81
C SER A 41 -5.99 10.39 14.17
N HIS A 42 -6.84 9.78 13.35
CA HIS A 42 -7.25 8.39 13.49
C HIS A 42 -6.24 7.41 12.88
N ILE A 43 -5.14 7.86 12.27
CA ILE A 43 -4.10 6.97 11.75
C ILE A 43 -2.83 7.24 12.55
N GLN A 44 -2.38 6.24 13.30
CA GLN A 44 -1.13 6.27 14.03
C GLN A 44 -0.08 5.54 13.21
N LEU A 45 1.05 6.22 12.95
CA LEU A 45 2.20 5.64 12.27
C LEU A 45 3.39 5.58 13.23
N ASP A 46 3.92 4.39 13.46
CA ASP A 46 5.21 4.20 14.13
C ASP A 46 6.28 3.77 13.12
N TRP A 47 7.39 4.48 13.11
CA TRP A 47 8.46 4.32 12.13
C TRP A 47 9.71 3.79 12.83
N GLN A 48 10.13 2.57 12.47
CA GLN A 48 11.28 1.92 13.08
C GLN A 48 12.42 1.78 12.09
N GLY A 49 13.64 2.06 12.57
CA GLY A 49 14.87 1.88 11.79
C GLY A 49 14.97 2.78 10.55
N ILE A 50 14.53 4.05 10.65
CA ILE A 50 14.67 5.03 9.57
C ILE A 50 16.16 5.30 9.31
N GLY A 51 16.58 5.27 8.04
CA GLY A 51 17.94 5.61 7.65
C GLY A 51 18.02 6.21 6.25
N GLY A 52 19.16 6.83 5.94
CA GLY A 52 19.41 7.48 4.65
C GLY A 52 18.94 8.94 4.59
N THR A 53 18.69 9.41 3.38
CA THR A 53 18.29 10.77 3.05
C THR A 53 16.88 10.81 2.47
N LEU A 54 16.31 12.01 2.27
CA LEU A 54 15.04 12.14 1.57
C LEU A 54 15.10 11.65 0.11
N LEU A 55 16.25 11.77 -0.55
CA LEU A 55 16.45 11.28 -1.92
C LEU A 55 16.60 9.76 -1.98
N ASP A 56 17.30 9.17 -1.02
CA ASP A 56 17.59 7.73 -0.97
C ASP A 56 17.61 7.27 0.48
N GLY A 57 16.59 6.52 0.87
CA GLY A 57 16.41 6.14 2.26
C GLY A 57 15.60 4.87 2.44
N ARG A 58 15.48 4.48 3.70
CA ARG A 58 14.83 3.25 4.10
C ARG A 58 14.17 3.36 5.47
N VAL A 59 13.18 2.51 5.69
CA VAL A 59 12.50 2.25 6.96
C VAL A 59 12.51 0.74 7.14
N GLN A 60 12.96 0.24 8.29
CA GLN A 60 13.00 -1.20 8.54
C GLN A 60 11.59 -1.76 8.75
N ARG A 61 10.74 -1.00 9.44
CA ARG A 61 9.36 -1.38 9.73
C ARG A 61 8.52 -0.13 9.95
N LEU A 62 7.32 -0.13 9.38
CA LEU A 62 6.29 0.87 9.59
C LEU A 62 5.10 0.16 10.22
N GLU A 63 4.68 0.56 11.42
CA GLU A 63 3.45 0.06 12.03
C GLU A 63 2.34 1.09 11.81
N ILE A 64 1.19 0.60 11.33
CA ILE A 64 0.02 1.41 11.00
C ILE A 64 -1.12 0.94 11.86
N ALA A 65 -1.62 1.80 12.74
CA ALA A 65 -2.86 1.58 13.49
C ALA A 65 -3.92 2.59 13.03
N ILE A 66 -5.13 2.10 12.75
CA ILE A 66 -6.25 2.92 12.27
C ILE A 66 -7.35 2.89 13.35
N GLY A 67 -7.75 4.04 13.86
CA GLY A 67 -8.73 4.20 14.92
C GLY A 67 -8.29 3.52 16.22
N ASN A 68 -9.18 2.69 16.76
CA ASN A 68 -8.88 1.74 17.85
C ASN A 68 -8.55 0.34 17.30
N GLY A 69 -8.27 0.24 16.00
CA GLY A 69 -7.91 -0.98 15.32
C GLY A 69 -6.50 -1.44 15.67
N TRP A 70 -6.20 -2.66 15.24
CA TRP A 70 -4.95 -3.33 15.57
C TRP A 70 -3.81 -2.84 14.68
N PRO A 71 -2.59 -2.66 15.22
CA PRO A 71 -1.46 -2.22 14.42
C PRO A 71 -1.05 -3.31 13.43
N ILE A 72 -0.83 -2.90 12.18
CA ILE A 72 -0.29 -3.74 11.10
C ILE A 72 1.12 -3.24 10.78
N GLY A 73 2.11 -4.12 10.94
CA GLY A 73 3.48 -3.86 10.53
C GLY A 73 3.66 -4.09 9.03
N VAL A 74 4.40 -3.21 8.37
CA VAL A 74 4.84 -3.39 6.97
C VAL A 74 6.32 -3.07 6.84
N GLY A 75 7.07 -3.88 6.12
CA GLY A 75 8.48 -3.59 5.86
C GLY A 75 9.33 -4.78 5.41
N PRO A 76 10.61 -4.55 5.11
CA PRO A 76 11.27 -3.24 5.04
C PRO A 76 10.79 -2.39 3.86
N ILE A 77 10.87 -1.07 3.96
CA ILE A 77 10.55 -0.12 2.90
C ILE A 77 11.84 0.60 2.50
N GLY A 78 12.16 0.63 1.21
CA GLY A 78 13.20 1.47 0.63
C GLY A 78 12.59 2.45 -0.37
N TRP A 79 13.18 3.64 -0.49
CA TRP A 79 12.84 4.58 -1.54
C TRP A 79 14.07 5.19 -2.17
N HIS A 80 13.93 5.54 -3.45
CA HIS A 80 14.93 6.24 -4.22
C HIS A 80 14.25 7.24 -5.16
N ILE A 81 14.70 8.48 -5.19
CA ILE A 81 14.19 9.53 -6.06
C ILE A 81 15.24 9.84 -7.13
N GLU A 82 14.94 9.49 -8.36
CA GLU A 82 15.78 9.79 -9.53
C GLU A 82 15.39 11.15 -10.12
N SER A 83 16.36 11.91 -10.60
CA SER A 83 16.08 13.10 -11.43
C SER A 83 15.57 12.67 -12.81
N PRO A 84 14.47 13.25 -13.36
CA PRO A 84 13.75 14.42 -12.87
C PRO A 84 12.47 14.08 -12.08
N GLY A 85 12.60 13.67 -10.81
CA GLY A 85 11.49 13.51 -9.87
C GLY A 85 10.75 12.17 -9.92
N ARG A 86 11.38 11.11 -10.46
CA ARG A 86 10.84 9.76 -10.43
C ARG A 86 11.08 9.15 -9.06
N LEU A 87 10.02 8.79 -8.35
CA LEU A 87 10.10 8.06 -7.08
C LEU A 87 10.00 6.56 -7.36
N GLN A 88 10.93 5.79 -6.81
CA GLN A 88 10.88 4.33 -6.75
C GLN A 88 10.78 3.91 -5.29
N LEU A 89 9.86 3.00 -4.99
CA LEU A 89 9.57 2.46 -3.68
C LEU A 89 9.64 0.93 -3.78
N ALA A 90 10.35 0.32 -2.84
CA ALA A 90 10.42 -1.13 -2.69
C ALA A 90 9.91 -1.50 -1.30
N LEU A 91 8.93 -2.40 -1.23
CA LEU A 91 8.41 -2.95 0.03
C LEU A 91 8.67 -4.46 0.08
N GLY A 92 9.47 -4.89 1.05
CA GLY A 92 9.86 -6.28 1.28
C GLY A 92 11.30 -6.61 0.93
N ALA A 93 11.62 -7.90 0.98
CA ALA A 93 12.94 -8.42 0.61
C ALA A 93 13.23 -8.18 -0.89
N PRO A 94 14.46 -7.82 -1.29
CA PRO A 94 14.77 -7.36 -2.66
C PRO A 94 14.30 -8.28 -3.80
N GLN A 95 14.33 -9.60 -3.61
CA GLN A 95 13.96 -10.57 -4.64
C GLN A 95 12.44 -10.76 -4.81
N THR A 96 11.67 -10.37 -3.81
CA THR A 96 10.21 -10.56 -3.75
C THR A 96 9.49 -9.28 -3.36
N ALA A 97 10.15 -8.13 -3.49
CA ALA A 97 9.62 -6.85 -3.08
C ALA A 97 8.49 -6.41 -4.00
N TRP A 98 7.47 -5.81 -3.41
CA TRP A 98 6.55 -4.96 -4.13
C TRP A 98 7.32 -3.75 -4.64
N GLN A 99 7.11 -3.39 -5.91
CA GLN A 99 7.75 -2.22 -6.50
C GLN A 99 6.66 -1.22 -6.86
N LEU A 100 6.76 -0.01 -6.32
CA LEU A 100 5.93 1.12 -6.71
C LEU A 100 6.84 2.17 -7.37
N SER A 101 6.51 2.62 -8.56
CA SER A 101 7.18 3.75 -9.20
C SER A 101 6.18 4.85 -9.52
N VAL A 102 6.55 6.09 -9.23
CA VAL A 102 5.77 7.29 -9.51
C VAL A 102 6.58 8.19 -10.42
N GLN A 103 6.01 8.57 -11.55
CA GLN A 103 6.66 9.43 -12.52
C GLN A 103 5.77 10.63 -12.85
N PRO A 104 6.28 11.88 -12.73
CA PRO A 104 5.54 13.03 -13.20
C PRO A 104 5.48 13.06 -14.73
N GLU A 105 4.30 13.35 -15.28
CA GLU A 105 4.06 13.52 -16.71
C GLU A 105 3.16 14.75 -16.89
N LEU A 106 3.62 15.83 -17.54
CA LEU A 106 2.84 17.02 -17.94
C LEU A 106 1.42 17.17 -17.34
N GLY A 107 1.33 17.56 -16.05
CA GLY A 107 0.06 17.82 -15.35
C GLY A 107 -0.63 16.60 -14.71
N ARG A 108 -0.02 15.42 -14.78
CA ARG A 108 -0.46 14.17 -14.15
C ARG A 108 0.70 13.40 -13.50
N LEU A 109 0.37 12.41 -12.69
CA LEU A 109 1.32 11.46 -12.11
C LEU A 109 0.98 10.06 -12.62
N ALA A 110 1.97 9.39 -13.21
CA ALA A 110 1.88 7.99 -13.62
C ALA A 110 2.39 7.11 -12.48
N TRP A 111 1.53 6.22 -12.00
CA TRP A 111 1.83 5.26 -10.94
C TRP A 111 1.91 3.88 -11.55
N GLN A 112 2.90 3.09 -11.13
CA GLN A 112 3.03 1.70 -11.54
C GLN A 112 3.38 0.85 -10.33
N VAL A 113 2.57 -0.18 -10.07
CA VAL A 113 2.77 -1.18 -9.03
C VAL A 113 3.10 -2.52 -9.68
N LYS A 114 4.18 -3.17 -9.26
CA LYS A 114 4.46 -4.58 -9.56
C LYS A 114 4.28 -5.40 -8.30
N GLY A 115 3.63 -6.56 -8.47
CA GLY A 115 3.35 -7.47 -7.37
C GLY A 115 4.62 -8.02 -6.71
N GLY A 116 4.50 -8.30 -5.42
CA GLY A 116 5.54 -8.91 -4.59
C GLY A 116 4.96 -9.95 -3.64
N SER A 117 5.77 -10.38 -2.67
CA SER A 117 5.35 -11.33 -1.63
C SER A 117 4.46 -10.68 -0.60
N LEU A 118 3.49 -11.43 -0.05
CA LEU A 118 2.68 -10.99 1.09
C LEU A 118 3.40 -11.09 2.44
N ALA A 119 4.60 -11.69 2.50
CA ALA A 119 5.42 -11.76 3.71
C ALA A 119 5.91 -10.38 4.20
N VAL A 120 5.60 -9.31 3.47
CA VAL A 120 5.84 -7.92 3.86
C VAL A 120 4.86 -7.40 4.90
N LEU A 121 3.73 -8.08 5.07
CA LEU A 121 2.69 -7.75 6.05
C LEU A 121 2.97 -8.54 7.33
N ASP A 122 3.10 -7.83 8.44
CA ASP A 122 3.20 -8.40 9.77
C ASP A 122 1.96 -8.02 10.60
N ALA A 123 1.05 -8.98 10.71
CA ALA A 123 -0.17 -8.86 11.51
C ALA A 123 -0.02 -9.52 12.90
N ARG A 124 1.19 -9.83 13.38
CA ARG A 124 1.38 -10.51 14.68
C ARG A 124 0.84 -9.74 15.88
N ALA A 125 0.70 -8.42 15.77
CA ALA A 125 0.14 -7.57 16.81
C ALA A 125 -1.40 -7.51 16.81
N THR A 126 -2.06 -8.26 15.91
CA THR A 126 -3.52 -8.39 15.84
C THR A 126 -4.02 -9.57 16.71
N PRO A 127 -5.30 -9.61 17.11
CA PRO A 127 -5.86 -10.71 17.91
C PRO A 127 -5.82 -12.04 17.14
N LEU A 128 -5.86 -13.13 17.89
CA LEU A 128 -5.54 -14.52 17.51
C LEU A 128 -5.97 -14.99 16.10
N ALA A 129 -7.07 -14.50 15.54
CA ALA A 129 -7.53 -14.88 14.20
C ALA A 129 -6.69 -14.28 13.04
N LEU A 130 -5.89 -13.23 13.29
CA LEU A 130 -5.09 -12.50 12.29
C LEU A 130 -3.58 -12.50 12.59
N GLN A 131 -3.14 -13.18 13.66
CA GLN A 131 -1.71 -13.36 13.97
C GLN A 131 -0.95 -14.18 12.91
N HIS A 132 -1.72 -14.79 12.01
CA HIS A 132 -1.26 -15.74 11.03
C HIS A 132 -0.89 -15.01 9.73
N PRO A 133 0.39 -15.02 9.33
CA PRO A 133 0.83 -14.27 8.16
C PRO A 133 0.16 -14.80 6.88
N LEU A 134 -0.21 -13.87 6.01
CA LEU A 134 -0.60 -14.21 4.64
C LEU A 134 0.64 -14.65 3.86
N THR A 135 0.47 -15.72 3.11
CA THR A 135 1.51 -16.33 2.28
C THR A 135 1.11 -16.27 0.81
N GLY A 136 2.10 -16.35 -0.06
CA GLY A 136 1.94 -16.21 -1.49
C GLY A 136 2.57 -14.93 -2.05
N ARG A 137 2.39 -14.74 -3.36
CA ARG A 137 2.95 -13.60 -4.08
C ARG A 137 2.02 -13.16 -5.19
N PHE A 138 1.89 -11.85 -5.34
CA PHE A 138 1.28 -11.28 -6.52
C PHE A 138 2.31 -11.12 -7.63
N SER A 139 1.89 -11.38 -8.85
CA SER A 139 2.65 -11.21 -10.09
C SER A 139 1.83 -10.35 -11.05
N GLY A 140 2.49 -9.65 -11.97
CA GLY A 140 1.82 -8.75 -12.91
C GLY A 140 2.14 -7.29 -12.66
N ARG A 141 1.30 -6.41 -13.18
CA ARG A 141 1.50 -4.96 -13.11
C ARG A 141 0.17 -4.22 -13.13
N LEU A 142 0.04 -3.28 -12.22
CA LEU A 142 -1.01 -2.27 -12.22
C LEU A 142 -0.39 -0.93 -12.59
N GLN A 143 -1.07 -0.18 -13.44
CA GLN A 143 -0.72 1.20 -13.78
C GLN A 143 -1.95 2.08 -13.60
N PHE A 144 -1.78 3.27 -13.04
CA PHE A 144 -2.86 4.23 -12.95
C PHE A 144 -2.32 5.66 -13.03
N TRP A 145 -3.16 6.58 -13.46
CA TRP A 145 -2.81 7.99 -13.62
C TRP A 145 -3.66 8.85 -12.71
N THR A 146 -3.03 9.82 -12.06
CA THR A 146 -3.74 10.81 -11.25
C THR A 146 -3.45 12.23 -11.72
N GLY A 147 -4.42 13.13 -11.55
CA GLY A 147 -4.28 14.54 -11.93
C GLY A 147 -5.28 15.40 -11.16
N GLY A 148 -4.82 16.55 -10.64
CA GLY A 148 -5.67 17.43 -9.82
C GLY A 148 -6.30 16.74 -8.60
N GLY A 149 -5.62 15.73 -8.04
CA GLY A 149 -6.12 14.94 -6.91
C GLY A 149 -7.11 13.82 -7.27
N LYS A 150 -7.38 13.56 -8.56
CA LYS A 150 -8.33 12.54 -9.01
C LYS A 150 -7.67 11.35 -9.71
N CYS A 151 -8.33 10.20 -9.68
CA CYS A 151 -7.99 9.03 -10.49
C CYS A 151 -8.49 9.23 -11.92
N LEU A 152 -7.59 9.28 -12.90
CA LEU A 152 -7.94 9.55 -14.31
C LEU A 152 -8.19 8.25 -15.08
N SER A 153 -7.33 7.26 -14.89
CA SER A 153 -7.44 5.94 -15.53
C SER A 153 -6.59 4.91 -14.79
N SER A 154 -6.94 3.65 -14.92
CA SER A 154 -6.19 2.50 -14.40
C SER A 154 -6.16 1.38 -15.43
N GLN A 155 -5.12 0.56 -15.39
CA GLN A 155 -4.95 -0.59 -16.27
C GLN A 155 -4.10 -1.69 -15.64
N GLY A 156 -4.31 -2.90 -16.13
CA GLY A 156 -3.61 -4.09 -15.69
C GLY A 156 -4.26 -4.75 -14.47
N SER A 157 -3.56 -5.72 -13.93
CA SER A 157 -3.98 -6.49 -12.76
C SER A 157 -2.77 -7.12 -12.10
N LEU A 158 -2.96 -7.54 -10.86
CA LEU A 158 -2.03 -8.41 -10.16
C LEU A 158 -2.73 -9.73 -9.89
N THR A 159 -2.07 -10.84 -10.20
CA THR A 159 -2.57 -12.19 -9.97
C THR A 159 -1.66 -12.96 -9.03
N SER A 160 -2.24 -13.81 -8.19
CA SER A 160 -1.52 -14.77 -7.38
C SER A 160 -2.07 -16.16 -7.71
N PRO A 161 -1.23 -17.12 -8.11
CA PRO A 161 -1.69 -18.48 -8.40
C PRO A 161 -2.03 -19.27 -7.13
N ALA A 162 -1.49 -18.85 -5.98
CA ALA A 162 -1.70 -19.51 -4.70
C ALA A 162 -1.47 -18.51 -3.58
N LEU A 163 -2.54 -18.20 -2.86
CA LEU A 163 -2.55 -17.48 -1.61
C LEU A 163 -2.86 -18.48 -0.50
N GLY A 164 -2.34 -18.20 0.68
CA GLY A 164 -2.60 -19.02 1.85
C GLY A 164 -2.51 -18.20 3.12
N MET A 165 -3.10 -18.71 4.19
CA MET A 165 -2.96 -18.16 5.53
C MET A 165 -2.21 -19.16 6.40
N GLN A 166 -1.16 -18.71 7.07
CA GLN A 166 -0.35 -19.55 7.92
C GLN A 166 -1.00 -19.69 9.31
N LEU A 167 -2.13 -20.39 9.37
CA LEU A 167 -2.75 -20.88 10.62
C LEU A 167 -1.88 -22.03 11.19
N PRO A 168 -2.17 -22.57 12.41
CA PRO A 168 -1.40 -23.71 12.92
C PRO A 168 -1.27 -24.83 11.88
N ASP A 169 -2.35 -25.06 11.12
CA ASP A 169 -2.34 -25.77 9.85
C ASP A 169 -2.47 -24.78 8.69
N PRO A 170 -1.63 -24.84 7.63
CA PRO A 170 -1.74 -23.95 6.48
C PRO A 170 -3.11 -24.06 5.80
N VAL A 171 -3.79 -22.92 5.62
CA VAL A 171 -5.09 -22.88 4.95
C VAL A 171 -4.94 -22.24 3.57
N PRO A 172 -5.29 -22.94 2.47
CA PRO A 172 -5.28 -22.34 1.15
C PRO A 172 -6.38 -21.26 1.03
N LEU A 173 -6.06 -20.17 0.34
CA LEU A 173 -6.99 -19.14 -0.09
C LEU A 173 -7.18 -19.16 -1.62
N GLY A 174 -6.53 -20.10 -2.30
CA GLY A 174 -6.59 -20.28 -3.75
C GLY A 174 -5.94 -19.15 -4.55
N GLU A 175 -6.51 -18.84 -5.70
CA GLU A 175 -6.05 -17.81 -6.62
C GLU A 175 -6.49 -16.42 -6.15
N GLY A 176 -5.62 -15.42 -6.32
CA GLY A 176 -5.92 -14.02 -6.05
C GLY A 176 -5.90 -13.17 -7.32
N LEU A 177 -6.85 -12.26 -7.47
CA LEU A 177 -6.86 -11.24 -8.52
C LEU A 177 -7.10 -9.87 -7.89
N LEU A 178 -6.13 -8.97 -8.01
CA LEU A 178 -6.22 -7.59 -7.56
C LEU A 178 -6.31 -6.65 -8.77
N GLN A 179 -7.35 -5.84 -8.81
CA GLN A 179 -7.65 -4.87 -9.86
C GLN A 179 -7.88 -3.48 -9.26
N LEU A 180 -7.65 -2.46 -10.07
CA LEU A 180 -7.94 -1.06 -9.75
C LEU A 180 -8.86 -0.49 -10.83
N SER A 181 -9.91 0.24 -10.44
CA SER A 181 -10.75 1.05 -11.33
C SER A 181 -10.73 2.52 -10.93
N CYS A 182 -10.79 3.41 -11.93
CA CYS A 182 -11.00 4.84 -11.75
C CYS A 182 -12.42 5.19 -12.24
N ASP A 183 -13.44 4.99 -11.43
CA ASP A 183 -14.83 5.29 -11.81
C ASP A 183 -15.17 6.77 -11.57
N GLY A 184 -14.31 7.68 -12.05
CA GLY A 184 -14.46 9.14 -11.88
C GLY A 184 -14.34 9.67 -10.45
N ALA A 185 -13.92 8.82 -9.52
CA ALA A 185 -13.78 9.12 -8.10
C ALA A 185 -12.48 9.88 -7.79
N ASP A 186 -12.46 10.53 -6.62
CA ASP A 186 -11.27 11.21 -6.10
C ASP A 186 -10.14 10.22 -5.75
N ALA A 187 -10.47 8.96 -5.46
CA ALA A 187 -9.52 7.88 -5.17
C ALA A 187 -9.79 6.64 -6.05
N PRO A 188 -8.75 5.84 -6.36
CA PRO A 188 -8.94 4.56 -7.04
C PRO A 188 -9.82 3.61 -6.19
N ASN A 189 -10.74 2.93 -6.86
CA ASN A 189 -11.42 1.78 -6.31
C ASN A 189 -10.53 0.55 -6.55
N TRP A 190 -10.38 -0.29 -5.54
CA TRP A 190 -9.63 -1.53 -5.61
C TRP A 190 -10.56 -2.69 -5.33
N GLN A 191 -10.33 -3.78 -6.06
CA GLN A 191 -11.04 -5.04 -5.86
C GLN A 191 -10.04 -6.19 -5.78
N LEU A 192 -10.10 -6.95 -4.70
CA LEU A 192 -9.37 -8.20 -4.52
C LEU A 192 -10.37 -9.36 -4.56
N ALA A 193 -10.28 -10.19 -5.60
CA ALA A 193 -10.98 -11.46 -5.67
C ALA A 193 -10.07 -12.60 -5.21
N LEU A 194 -10.61 -13.51 -4.41
CA LEU A 194 -9.98 -14.73 -3.91
C LEU A 194 -10.84 -15.92 -4.33
N LYS A 195 -10.24 -16.93 -4.95
CA LYS A 195 -10.98 -18.08 -5.46
C LYS A 195 -10.25 -19.38 -5.18
N ASP A 196 -10.91 -20.30 -4.48
CA ASP A 196 -10.43 -21.67 -4.26
C ASP A 196 -11.49 -22.68 -4.72
N GLY A 197 -11.41 -23.09 -5.99
CA GLY A 197 -12.34 -24.05 -6.58
C GLY A 197 -13.80 -23.65 -6.40
N GLN A 198 -14.57 -24.53 -5.75
CA GLN A 198 -15.97 -24.29 -5.35
C GLN A 198 -16.11 -23.95 -3.86
N GLN A 199 -15.01 -23.95 -3.10
CA GLN A 199 -15.06 -23.81 -1.65
C GLN A 199 -14.94 -22.35 -1.19
N LEU A 200 -14.36 -21.48 -2.02
CA LEU A 200 -14.13 -20.07 -1.72
C LEU A 200 -14.29 -19.22 -2.98
N ASP A 201 -15.10 -18.17 -2.91
CA ASP A 201 -15.18 -17.11 -3.91
C ASP A 201 -15.48 -15.79 -3.18
N LEU A 202 -14.44 -15.05 -2.77
CA LEU A 202 -14.58 -13.81 -2.02
C LEU A 202 -14.08 -12.62 -2.83
N ALA A 203 -14.86 -11.55 -2.87
CA ALA A 203 -14.50 -10.26 -3.42
C ALA A 203 -14.45 -9.21 -2.30
N LEU A 204 -13.28 -8.62 -2.09
CA LEU A 204 -13.07 -7.48 -1.21
C LEU A 204 -12.97 -6.22 -2.08
N SER A 205 -13.70 -5.17 -1.73
CA SER A 205 -13.62 -3.87 -2.41
C SER A 205 -13.70 -2.72 -1.42
N ASN A 206 -13.06 -1.59 -1.70
CA ASN A 206 -13.31 -0.38 -0.92
C ASN A 206 -14.62 0.29 -1.33
N GLU A 207 -15.48 0.55 -0.35
CA GLU A 207 -16.70 1.32 -0.52
C GLU A 207 -16.49 2.69 0.14
N GLY A 208 -15.93 3.63 -0.64
CA GLY A 208 -15.52 4.94 -0.14
C GLY A 208 -14.20 4.91 0.63
N THR A 209 -13.98 5.90 1.51
CA THR A 209 -12.70 6.09 2.22
C THR A 209 -12.57 5.32 3.53
N GLN A 210 -13.66 4.72 4.03
CA GLN A 210 -13.71 4.19 5.40
C GLN A 210 -14.43 2.84 5.53
N ALA A 211 -14.61 2.09 4.44
CA ALA A 211 -15.19 0.76 4.58
C ALA A 211 -14.61 -0.20 3.55
N VAL A 212 -14.30 -1.41 4.00
CA VAL A 212 -14.03 -2.54 3.12
C VAL A 212 -15.27 -3.41 3.10
N LEU A 213 -15.80 -3.62 1.91
CA LEU A 213 -16.92 -4.50 1.70
C LEU A 213 -16.40 -5.85 1.23
N VAL A 214 -16.75 -6.90 1.97
CA VAL A 214 -16.47 -8.28 1.58
C VAL A 214 -17.75 -8.92 1.11
N ARG A 215 -17.73 -9.47 -0.11
CA ARG A 215 -18.84 -10.18 -0.73
C ARG A 215 -18.42 -11.55 -1.19
N GLY A 216 -19.36 -12.50 -1.25
CA GLY A 216 -19.16 -13.76 -1.97
C GLY A 216 -19.45 -15.00 -1.13
N TYR A 217 -18.86 -16.12 -1.49
CA TYR A 217 -19.19 -17.43 -0.97
C TYR A 217 -18.04 -18.08 -0.19
N LEU A 218 -18.38 -18.68 0.95
CA LEU A 218 -17.50 -19.55 1.73
C LEU A 218 -18.25 -20.86 2.04
N SER A 219 -17.69 -21.98 1.62
CA SER A 219 -18.24 -23.30 1.92
C SER A 219 -18.23 -23.57 3.44
N PRO A 220 -19.29 -24.16 4.01
CA PRO A 220 -19.31 -24.56 5.43
C PRO A 220 -18.14 -25.48 5.82
N GLU A 221 -17.63 -26.27 4.86
CA GLU A 221 -16.52 -27.21 5.06
C GLU A 221 -15.14 -26.56 4.92
N HIS A 222 -15.07 -25.28 4.53
CA HIS A 222 -13.80 -24.59 4.35
C HIS A 222 -13.10 -24.35 5.71
N PRO A 223 -11.76 -24.52 5.81
CA PRO A 223 -11.04 -24.35 7.07
C PRO A 223 -11.12 -22.93 7.69
N LEU A 224 -11.52 -21.92 6.90
CA LEU A 224 -11.73 -20.54 7.39
C LEU A 224 -13.09 -20.32 8.08
N THR A 225 -14.05 -21.23 7.91
CA THR A 225 -15.41 -21.06 8.42
C THR A 225 -15.46 -20.76 9.93
N PRO A 226 -14.69 -21.45 10.80
CA PRO A 226 -14.68 -21.14 12.24
C PRO A 226 -14.16 -19.74 12.55
N TYR A 227 -13.18 -19.25 11.79
CA TYR A 227 -12.62 -17.91 11.97
C TYR A 227 -13.58 -16.83 11.48
N TRP A 228 -14.31 -17.12 10.41
CA TRP A 228 -15.31 -16.21 9.83
C TRP A 228 -16.47 -15.94 10.80
N GLN A 229 -16.93 -16.98 11.50
CA GLN A 229 -17.99 -16.87 12.53
C GLN A 229 -17.60 -15.97 13.70
N LEU A 230 -16.30 -15.79 13.97
CA LEU A 230 -15.81 -14.88 15.02
C LEU A 230 -15.88 -13.40 14.59
N LEU A 231 -15.90 -13.11 13.29
CA LEU A 231 -15.95 -11.73 12.77
C LEU A 231 -17.37 -11.14 12.76
N GLY A 232 -18.41 -11.96 12.92
CA GLY A 232 -19.77 -11.47 13.15
C GLY A 232 -20.84 -12.58 13.11
N PRO A 233 -21.91 -12.49 13.92
CA PRO A 233 -22.96 -13.52 13.98
C PRO A 233 -23.80 -13.62 12.69
N ASP A 234 -23.86 -12.55 11.89
CA ASP A 234 -24.54 -12.53 10.58
C ASP A 234 -23.69 -13.14 9.45
N ALA A 235 -22.45 -13.53 9.75
CA ALA A 235 -21.49 -14.12 8.82
C ALA A 235 -21.70 -15.64 8.69
N GLY A 236 -22.95 -16.05 8.46
CA GLY A 236 -23.30 -17.45 8.20
C GLY A 236 -22.65 -17.97 6.91
N SER A 237 -22.42 -19.28 6.82
CA SER A 237 -21.92 -19.94 5.61
C SER A 237 -22.92 -19.75 4.46
N GLY A 238 -22.47 -19.19 3.33
CA GLY A 238 -23.35 -18.84 2.21
C GLY A 238 -22.89 -17.58 1.47
N ASP A 239 -23.85 -16.81 0.95
CA ASP A 239 -23.63 -15.51 0.32
C ASP A 239 -23.40 -14.43 1.39
N ILE A 240 -22.20 -13.88 1.42
CA ILE A 240 -21.67 -13.06 2.49
C ILE A 240 -21.70 -11.60 2.04
N LYS A 241 -22.11 -10.70 2.94
CA LYS A 241 -21.92 -9.25 2.77
C LYS A 241 -21.55 -8.63 4.11
N VAL A 242 -20.25 -8.47 4.36
CA VAL A 242 -19.75 -7.86 5.60
C VAL A 242 -19.12 -6.52 5.28
N ARG A 243 -19.58 -5.49 5.98
CA ARG A 243 -18.95 -4.17 5.98
C ARG A 243 -17.98 -4.10 7.14
N MET A 244 -16.68 -4.18 6.86
CA MET A 244 -15.66 -3.92 7.86
C MET A 244 -15.47 -2.42 7.98
N LEU A 245 -15.82 -1.89 9.16
CA LEU A 245 -15.42 -0.56 9.58
C LEU A 245 -13.94 -0.66 10.05
N PRO A 246 -13.10 0.31 9.68
CA PRO A 246 -11.71 0.38 10.14
C PRO A 246 -11.61 0.57 11.66
#